data_AF-A0A1I3XD33-F1
#
_entry.id   AF-A0A1I3XD33-F1
#
_cell.length_a   1.000
_cell.length_b   1.000
_cell.length_c   1.000
_cell.angle_alpha   90.00
_cell.angle_beta   90.00
_cell.angle_gamma   90.00
#
_symmetry.space_group_name_H-M   'P 1'
#
loop_
_entity.id
_entity.type
_entity.pdbx_description
1 polymer ?
#
loop_
_entity_poly.entity_id
_entity_poly.type
_entity_poly.pdbx_seq_one_letter_code
_entity_poly.pdbx_strand_id
1 'polypeptide(L)' 'MVNLGGPLPSPLRKYETYIKDLVLELGLTGKADEFIREGKAAVYRIQRELGSSTDDLAYYTGIREHIIRLIIN' A
#
# COMPACT_ATOMS: atom_id res chain seq x y z
N MET A 1 4.40 17.05 3.96
CA MET A 1 4.68 15.67 4.42
C MET A 1 3.34 14.95 4.55
N VAL A 2 3.16 13.80 3.89
CA VAL A 2 1.95 13.00 4.05
C VAL A 2 2.08 12.25 5.38
N ASN A 3 1.17 12.48 6.32
CA ASN A 3 1.15 11.77 7.59
C ASN A 3 0.60 10.35 7.35
N LEU A 4 1.50 9.36 7.26
CA LEU A 4 1.16 7.95 7.00
C LEU A 4 0.72 7.19 8.27
N GLY A 5 0.74 7.83 9.44
CA GLY A 5 0.27 7.24 10.70
C GLY A 5 -1.26 7.13 10.78
N GLY A 6 -1.98 7.93 10.00
CA GLY A 6 -3.44 7.89 9.92
C GLY A 6 -3.99 6.89 8.90
N PRO A 7 -5.32 6.67 8.90
CA PRO A 7 -5.97 5.90 7.83
C PRO A 7 -5.85 6.62 6.49
N LEU A 8 -5.82 5.87 5.40
CA LEU A 8 -5.89 6.48 4.07
C LEU A 8 -7.23 7.25 3.89
N PRO A 9 -7.21 8.41 3.20
CA PRO A 9 -8.42 9.17 2.92
C PRO A 9 -9.29 8.44 1.88
N SER A 10 -10.60 8.69 1.88
CA SER A 10 -11.46 8.23 0.79
C SER A 10 -11.07 8.93 -0.52
N PRO A 11 -11.03 8.22 -1.68
CA PRO A 11 -11.45 6.83 -1.91
C PRO A 11 -10.36 5.76 -1.67
N LEU A 12 -9.13 6.14 -1.33
CA LEU A 12 -7.97 5.25 -1.22
C LEU A 12 -8.04 4.28 -0.02
N ARG A 13 -8.94 4.53 0.92
CA ARG A 13 -9.10 3.72 2.15
C ARG A 13 -9.24 2.23 1.89
N LYS A 14 -9.88 1.83 0.79
CA LYS A 14 -10.04 0.41 0.41
C LYS A 14 -8.71 -0.34 0.25
N TYR A 15 -7.65 0.37 -0.12
CA TYR A 15 -6.32 -0.23 -0.30
C TYR A 15 -5.63 -0.52 1.04
N GLU A 16 -6.05 0.12 2.13
CA GLU A 16 -5.50 -0.18 3.45
C GLU A 16 -5.87 -1.59 3.92
N THR A 17 -7.08 -2.04 3.64
CA THR A 17 -7.49 -3.43 3.89
C THR A 17 -6.63 -4.40 3.10
N TYR A 18 -6.46 -4.14 1.79
CA TYR A 18 -5.61 -4.96 0.93
C TYR A 18 -4.16 -5.03 1.42
N ILE A 19 -3.58 -3.91 1.86
CA ILE A 19 -2.23 -3.89 2.41
C ILE A 19 -2.12 -4.79 3.65
N LYS A 20 -3.10 -4.72 4.57
CA LYS A 20 -3.11 -5.54 5.78
C LYS A 20 -3.24 -7.03 5.45
N ASP A 21 -4.11 -7.37 4.52
CA ASP A 21 -4.31 -8.75 4.07
C ASP A 21 -3.04 -9.29 3.41
N LEU A 22 -2.39 -8.49 2.57
CA LEU A 22 -1.13 -8.85 1.92
C LEU A 22 0.01 -9.04 2.91
N VAL A 23 0.12 -8.19 3.93
CA VAL A 23 1.12 -8.34 5.01
C VAL A 23 0.92 -9.65 5.76
N LEU A 24 -0.34 -10.05 6.00
CA LEU A 24 -0.67 -11.33 6.61
C LEU A 24 -0.35 -12.51 5.68
N GLU A 25 -0.76 -12.43 4.41
CA GLU A 25 -0.51 -13.42 3.36
C GLU A 25 0.98 -13.75 3.22
N LEU A 26 1.83 -12.72 3.27
CA LEU A 26 3.28 -12.85 3.13
C LEU A 26 4.00 -13.20 4.44
N GLY A 27 3.28 -13.38 5.56
CA GLY A 27 3.85 -13.74 6.85
C GLY A 27 4.70 -12.64 7.49
N LEU A 28 4.48 -11.37 7.15
CA LEU A 28 5.30 -10.22 7.58
C LEU A 28 4.88 -9.67 8.96
N THR A 29 4.26 -10.49 9.80
CA THR A 29 3.60 -10.07 11.05
C THR A 29 4.56 -9.44 12.05
N GLY A 30 5.83 -9.88 12.09
CA GLY A 30 6.86 -9.31 12.96
C GLY A 30 7.27 -7.87 12.62
N LYS A 31 6.89 -7.37 11.45
CA LYS A 31 7.15 -6.00 10.97
C LYS A 31 5.90 -5.36 10.34
N ALA A 32 4.71 -5.79 10.76
CA ALA A 32 3.46 -5.42 10.10
C ALA A 32 3.29 -3.89 9.95
N ASP A 33 3.60 -3.12 10.99
CA ASP A 33 3.48 -1.65 10.97
C ASP A 33 4.40 -0.99 9.93
N GLU A 34 5.60 -1.54 9.72
CA GLU A 34 6.55 -1.06 8.74
C GLU A 34 6.02 -1.28 7.32
N PHE A 35 5.59 -2.51 7.02
CA PHE A 35 5.05 -2.85 5.70
C PHE A 35 3.71 -2.17 5.42
N ILE A 36 2.86 -1.96 6.43
CA ILE A 36 1.62 -1.20 6.28
C ILE A 36 1.93 0.25 5.90
N ARG A 37 2.90 0.88 6.58
CA ARG A 37 3.33 2.25 6.28
C ARG A 37 3.91 2.35 4.87
N GLU A 38 4.74 1.39 4.46
CA GLU A 38 5.29 1.32 3.10
C GLU A 38 4.21 1.09 2.03
N GLY A 39 3.24 0.21 2.28
CA GLY A 39 2.09 0.02 1.40
C GLY A 39 1.28 1.31 1.22
N LYS A 40 1.05 2.06 2.32
CA LYS A 40 0.38 3.37 2.25
C LYS A 40 1.20 4.38 1.42
N ALA A 41 2.52 4.39 1.56
CA ALA A 41 3.40 5.23 0.75
C ALA A 41 3.30 4.88 -0.75
N ALA A 42 3.23 3.58 -1.08
CA ALA A 42 3.03 3.11 -2.44
C ALA A 42 1.70 3.59 -3.03
N VAL A 43 0.60 3.53 -2.26
CA VAL A 43 -0.71 4.06 -2.70
C VAL A 43 -0.62 5.53 -3.12
N TYR A 44 0.02 6.38 -2.32
CA TYR A 44 0.18 7.80 -2.68
C TYR A 44 1.15 8.04 -3.85
N ARG A 45 2.10 7.13 -4.08
CA ARG A 45 2.98 7.19 -5.25
C ARG A 45 2.19 6.87 -6.51
N ILE A 46 1.49 5.74 -6.50
CA ILE A 46 0.63 5.28 -7.60
C ILE A 46 -0.45 6.33 -7.91
N GLN A 47 -1.08 6.93 -6.90
CA GLN A 47 -2.05 8.01 -7.11
C GLN A 47 -1.45 9.22 -7.83
N ARG A 48 -0.21 9.60 -7.50
CA ARG A 48 0.46 10.71 -8.18
C ARG A 48 0.79 10.39 -9.63
N GLU A 49 1.08 9.12 -9.93
CA GLU A 49 1.40 8.66 -11.29
C GLU A 49 0.15 8.49 -12.16
N LEU A 50 -0.94 7.95 -11.59
CA LEU A 50 -2.21 7.70 -12.30
C LEU A 50 -3.17 8.91 -12.29
N GLY A 51 -2.93 9.91 -11.46
CA GLY A 51 -3.80 11.06 -11.28
C GLY A 51 -5.16 10.70 -10.65
N SER A 52 -6.24 11.26 -11.17
CA SER A 52 -7.61 11.00 -10.71
C SER A 52 -8.19 9.65 -11.17
N SER A 53 -7.40 8.86 -11.90
CA SER A 53 -7.83 7.54 -12.39
C SER A 53 -8.10 6.58 -11.23
N THR A 54 -9.19 5.82 -11.36
CA THR A 54 -9.62 4.80 -10.40
C THR A 54 -9.32 3.40 -10.94
N ASP A 55 -8.14 3.22 -11.53
CA ASP A 55 -7.68 1.90 -11.98
C ASP A 55 -7.25 1.07 -10.77
N ASP A 56 -8.23 0.41 -10.14
CA ASP A 56 -8.02 -0.43 -8.96
C ASP A 56 -6.99 -1.53 -9.20
N LEU A 57 -6.93 -2.10 -10.41
CA LEU A 57 -5.98 -3.14 -10.76
C LEU A 57 -4.54 -2.63 -10.70
N ALA A 58 -4.30 -1.41 -11.22
CA ALA A 58 -2.99 -0.78 -11.14
C ALA A 58 -2.57 -0.52 -9.69
N TYR A 59 -3.51 -0.10 -8.82
CA TYR A 59 -3.24 0.04 -7.38
C TYR A 59 -2.87 -1.29 -6.73
N TYR A 60 -3.69 -2.33 -6.87
CA TYR A 60 -3.41 -3.62 -6.24
C TYR A 60 -2.08 -4.21 -6.71
N THR A 61 -1.82 -4.15 -8.01
CA THR A 61 -0.57 -4.66 -8.60
C THR A 61 0.64 -3.87 -8.09
N GLY A 62 0.59 -2.54 -8.15
CA GLY A 62 1.71 -1.70 -7.71
C GLY A 62 2.00 -1.79 -6.21
N ILE A 63 0.97 -1.91 -5.36
CA ILE A 63 1.14 -2.13 -3.91
C ILE A 63 1.85 -3.46 -3.66
N ARG A 64 1.37 -4.54 -4.30
CA ARG A 64 1.95 -5.87 -4.14
C ARG A 64 3.40 -5.91 -4.59
N GLU A 65 3.70 -5.37 -5.77
CA GLU A 65 5.07 -5.29 -6.29
C GLU A 65 5.99 -4.49 -5.35
N HIS A 66 5.53 -3.35 -4.82
CA HIS A 66 6.31 -2.56 -3.87
C HIS A 66 6.65 -3.35 -2.61
N ILE A 67 5.66 -4.02 -2.00
CA ILE A 67 5.89 -4.83 -0.79
C ILE A 67 6.81 -6.01 -1.07
N ILE A 68 6.64 -6.72 -2.18
CA ILE A 68 7.52 -7.84 -2.56
C ILE A 68 8.96 -7.37 -2.74
N ARG A 69 9.18 -6.21 -3.39
CA ARG A 69 10.54 -5.66 -3.57
C ARG A 69 11.24 -5.32 -2.26
N LEU A 70 10.50 -4.95 -1.22
CA LEU A 70 11.07 -4.68 0.11
C LEU A 70 11.47 -5.95 0.88
N ILE A 71 11.01 -7.13 0.45
CA ILE A 71 11.37 -8.41 1.06
C ILE A 71 12.65 -8.97 0.43
N ILE A 72 12.81 -8.76 -0.89
CA ILE A 72 13.88 -9.36 -1.68
C ILE A 72 15.18 -8.51 -1.63
N ASN A 73 15.07 -7.20 -1.39
CA ASN A 73 16.21 -6.29 -1.21
C ASN A 73 16.49 -6.05 0.27
#